data_AF-A0A927BM96-F1
#
_entry.id   AF-A0A927BM96-F1
#
_cell.length_a   1.000
_cell.length_b   1.000
_cell.length_c   1.000
_cell.angle_alpha   90.00
_cell.angle_beta   90.00
_cell.angle_gamma   90.00
#
_symmetry.space_group_name_H-M   'P 1'
#
loop_
_entity.id
_entity.type
_entity.pdbx_description
1 polymer ?
#
loop_
_entity_poly.entity_id
_entity_poly.type
_entity_poly.pdbx_seq_one_letter_code
_entity_poly.pdbx_strand_id
1 'polypeptide(L)'
;MRVFIETYKAIRARHRAARQAGLRSYTVVLDWTAKVLVDHDYEPEVVTVRASSPLAAEMNALLDVARAHAKATGQFGGLEGRALLLAATSHLKVLATFDGAHSPVHSDHF
;
A
#
# COMPACT_ATOMS: atom_id res chain seq x y z
N MET A 1 2.32 14.88 11.72
CA MET A 1 3.45 13.96 12.01
C MET A 1 3.00 12.62 12.63
N ARG A 2 1.99 12.61 13.51
CA ARG A 2 1.45 11.39 14.14
C ARG A 2 0.98 10.31 13.15
N VAL A 3 0.17 10.68 12.15
CA VAL A 3 -0.37 9.76 11.14
C VAL A 3 0.75 8.99 10.41
N PHE A 4 1.79 9.68 9.95
CA PHE A 4 2.94 9.05 9.27
C PHE A 4 3.67 8.03 10.14
N ILE A 5 3.87 8.36 11.42
CA ILE A 5 4.52 7.47 12.37
C ILE A 5 3.65 6.23 12.62
N GLU A 6 2.33 6.41 12.70
CA GLU A 6 1.37 5.32 12.85
C GLU A 6 1.33 4.43 11.60
N THR A 7 1.31 5.01 10.39
CA THR A 7 1.43 4.27 9.12
C THR A 7 2.72 3.46 9.08
N TYR A 8 3.85 4.08 9.43
CA TYR A 8 5.16 3.42 9.45
C TYR A 8 5.21 2.26 10.44
N LYS A 9 4.66 2.45 11.65
CA LYS A 9 4.53 1.39 12.66
C LYS A 9 3.64 0.26 12.16
N ALA A 10 2.53 0.57 11.50
CA ALA A 10 1.62 -0.42 10.94
C ALA A 10 2.29 -1.27 9.85
N ILE A 11 3.02 -0.64 8.91
CA ILE A 11 3.79 -1.34 7.87
C ILE A 11 4.83 -2.28 8.52
N ARG A 12 5.60 -1.77 9.50
CA ARG A 12 6.58 -2.59 10.22
C ARG A 12 5.93 -3.76 10.97
N ALA A 13 4.78 -3.56 11.59
CA ALA A 13 4.05 -4.61 12.31
C ALA A 13 3.57 -5.71 11.35
N ARG A 14 2.98 -5.33 10.20
CA ARG A 14 2.58 -6.28 9.15
C ARG A 14 3.76 -7.07 8.62
N HIS A 15 4.87 -6.38 8.34
CA HIS A 15 6.08 -7.07 7.89
C HIS A 15 6.61 -8.06 8.92
N ARG A 16 6.63 -7.69 10.21
CA ARG A 16 7.06 -8.59 11.29
C ARG A 16 6.15 -9.82 11.38
N ALA A 17 4.83 -9.63 11.28
CA ALA A 17 3.86 -10.73 11.27
C ALA A 17 4.09 -11.66 10.08
N ALA A 18 4.26 -11.12 8.87
CA ALA A 18 4.53 -11.90 7.67
C ALA A 18 5.83 -12.72 7.77
N ARG A 19 6.89 -12.12 8.37
CA ARG A 19 8.15 -12.83 8.60
C ARG A 19 8.01 -13.96 9.63
N GLN A 20 7.22 -13.75 10.69
CA GLN A 20 6.94 -14.80 11.68
C GLN A 20 6.17 -15.97 11.08
N ALA A 21 5.32 -15.70 10.07
CA ALA A 21 4.59 -16.72 9.30
C ALA A 21 5.44 -17.36 8.18
N GLY A 22 6.71 -16.99 8.01
CA GLY A 22 7.58 -17.54 6.96
C GLY A 22 7.31 -17.02 5.53
N LEU A 23 6.52 -15.95 5.41
CA LEU A 23 6.08 -15.42 4.12
C LEU A 23 7.18 -14.58 3.45
N ARG A 24 7.34 -14.78 2.14
CA ARG A 24 8.24 -13.98 1.29
C ARG A 24 7.54 -12.80 0.61
N SER A 25 6.23 -12.74 0.69
CA SER A 25 5.40 -11.64 0.20
C SER A 25 4.08 -11.61 0.95
N TYR A 26 3.40 -10.47 0.91
CA TYR A 26 2.03 -10.31 1.39
C TYR A 26 1.31 -9.30 0.53
N THR A 27 -0.01 -9.41 0.44
CA THR A 27 -0.85 -8.49 -0.32
C THR A 27 -1.57 -7.57 0.63
N VAL A 28 -1.58 -6.28 0.34
CA VAL A 28 -2.30 -5.25 1.09
C VAL A 28 -3.40 -4.70 0.20
N VAL A 29 -4.63 -4.66 0.72
CA VAL A 29 -5.76 -4.02 0.05
C VAL A 29 -6.00 -2.66 0.67
N LEU A 30 -6.00 -1.64 -0.17
CA LEU A 30 -6.09 -0.23 0.16
C LEU A 30 -7.40 0.34 -0.37
N ASP A 31 -8.07 1.15 0.44
CA ASP A 31 -9.35 1.74 0.13
C ASP A 31 -9.34 3.23 0.47
N TRP A 32 -9.78 4.05 -0.48
CA TRP A 32 -9.92 5.48 -0.27
C TRP A 32 -11.24 5.78 0.43
N THR A 33 -11.15 6.29 1.65
CA THR A 33 -12.32 6.68 2.46
C THR A 33 -13.10 7.88 1.93
N ALA A 34 -12.67 8.45 0.80
CA ALA A 34 -13.33 9.61 0.23
C ALA A 34 -14.71 9.18 -0.31
N LYS A 35 -15.77 9.61 0.39
CA LYS A 35 -17.18 9.57 -0.07
C LYS A 35 -17.39 10.13 -1.49
N VAL A 36 -16.40 10.84 -2.02
CA VAL A 36 -16.41 11.51 -3.33
C VAL A 36 -16.40 10.51 -4.50
N LEU A 37 -16.03 9.23 -4.27
CA LEU A 37 -15.99 8.21 -5.31
C LEU A 37 -17.18 7.24 -5.31
N VAL A 38 -18.20 7.46 -4.47
CA VAL A 38 -19.40 6.60 -4.44
C VAL A 38 -20.17 6.60 -5.77
N ASP A 39 -19.96 7.62 -6.61
CA ASP A 39 -20.62 7.77 -7.91
C ASP A 39 -19.82 7.18 -9.10
N HIS A 40 -18.64 6.60 -8.86
CA HIS A 40 -17.84 5.89 -9.86
C HIS A 40 -17.62 4.45 -9.42
N ASP A 41 -17.59 3.50 -10.36
CA ASP A 41 -17.22 2.10 -10.16
C ASP A 41 -15.79 2.01 -9.58
N TYR A 42 -15.66 2.25 -8.28
CA TYR A 42 -14.40 2.29 -7.56
C TYR A 42 -14.06 0.89 -7.08
N GLU A 43 -12.94 0.36 -7.56
CA GLU A 43 -12.36 -0.88 -7.07
C GLU A 43 -11.24 -0.59 -6.05
N PRO A 44 -11.16 -1.33 -4.93
CA PRO A 44 -10.06 -1.22 -3.99
C PRO A 44 -8.70 -1.50 -4.64
N GLU A 45 -7.68 -0.79 -4.20
CA GLU A 45 -6.32 -0.91 -4.73
C GLU A 45 -5.60 -2.10 -4.08
N VAL A 46 -5.15 -3.06 -4.89
CA VAL A 46 -4.51 -4.29 -4.41
C VAL A 46 -3.00 -4.25 -4.70
N VAL A 47 -2.19 -4.26 -3.66
CA VAL A 47 -0.72 -4.17 -3.76
C VAL A 47 -0.06 -5.43 -3.22
N THR A 48 0.76 -6.10 -4.02
CA THR A 48 1.63 -7.20 -3.56
C THR A 48 3.01 -6.69 -3.16
N VAL A 49 3.39 -6.89 -1.91
CA VAL A 49 4.66 -6.46 -1.32
C VAL A 49 5.61 -7.65 -1.18
N ARG A 50 6.85 -7.53 -1.69
CA ARG A 50 7.92 -8.55 -1.58
C ARG A 50 8.85 -8.31 -0.39
N ALA A 51 9.31 -9.37 0.26
CA ALA A 51 9.98 -9.33 1.57
C ALA A 51 11.46 -8.89 1.58
N SER A 52 12.12 -8.63 0.44
CA SER A 52 13.53 -8.20 0.43
C SER A 52 13.72 -6.74 0.87
N SER A 53 12.78 -5.85 0.53
CA SER A 53 12.66 -4.50 1.12
C SER A 53 11.18 -4.06 1.18
N PRO A 54 10.39 -4.69 2.06
CA PRO A 54 8.94 -4.59 2.04
C PRO A 54 8.43 -3.23 2.51
N LEU A 55 9.17 -2.57 3.41
CA LEU A 55 8.85 -1.20 3.83
C LEU A 55 8.99 -0.21 2.66
N ALA A 56 10.10 -0.28 1.91
CA ALA A 56 10.31 0.60 0.77
C ALA A 56 9.31 0.28 -0.35
N ALA A 57 9.04 -1.00 -0.58
CA ALA A 57 8.06 -1.45 -1.57
C ALA A 57 6.63 -0.99 -1.21
N GLU A 58 6.18 -1.16 0.03
CA GLU A 58 4.85 -0.70 0.46
C GLU A 58 4.76 0.83 0.45
N MET A 59 5.80 1.54 0.87
CA MET A 59 5.84 3.01 0.81
C MET A 59 5.81 3.55 -0.63
N ASN A 60 6.53 2.91 -1.55
CA ASN A 60 6.49 3.27 -2.97
C ASN A 60 5.13 2.97 -3.59
N ALA A 61 4.55 1.82 -3.28
CA ALA A 61 3.20 1.49 -3.75
C ALA A 61 2.15 2.47 -3.22
N LEU A 62 2.23 2.86 -1.95
CA LEU A 62 1.35 3.90 -1.38
C LEU A 62 1.54 5.24 -2.09
N LEU A 63 2.77 5.60 -2.45
CA LEU A 63 3.06 6.80 -3.24
C LEU A 63 2.49 6.71 -4.66
N ASP A 64 2.60 5.57 -5.32
CA ASP A 64 2.10 5.35 -6.67
C ASP A 64 0.56 5.41 -6.70
N VAL A 65 -0.11 4.75 -5.73
CA VAL A 65 -1.56 4.83 -5.53
C VAL A 65 -2.00 6.27 -5.21
N ALA A 66 -1.27 6.97 -4.35
CA ALA A 66 -1.54 8.38 -4.05
C ALA A 66 -1.39 9.30 -5.27
N ARG A 67 -0.39 9.04 -6.13
CA ARG A 67 -0.19 9.79 -7.38
C ARG A 67 -1.31 9.51 -8.38
N ALA A 68 -1.71 8.25 -8.54
CA ALA A 68 -2.81 7.86 -9.42
C ALA A 68 -4.12 8.55 -8.99
N HIS A 69 -4.42 8.51 -7.69
CA HIS A 69 -5.60 9.17 -7.11
C HIS A 69 -5.55 10.69 -7.28
N ALA A 70 -4.41 11.32 -7.00
CA ALA A 70 -4.24 12.76 -7.18
C ALA A 70 -4.45 13.18 -8.64
N LYS A 71 -3.97 12.39 -9.59
CA LYS A 71 -4.16 12.61 -11.03
C LYS A 71 -5.63 12.45 -11.45
N ALA A 72 -6.33 11.43 -10.93
CA ALA A 72 -7.71 11.13 -11.30
C ALA A 72 -8.71 12.15 -10.71
N THR A 73 -8.47 12.62 -9.49
CA THR A 73 -9.42 13.47 -8.75
C THR A 73 -9.04 14.94 -8.71
N GLY A 74 -7.80 15.29 -9.06
CA GLY A 74 -7.24 16.63 -8.84
C GLY A 74 -6.99 16.95 -7.35
N GLN A 75 -7.23 16.02 -6.44
CA GLN A 75 -6.92 16.19 -5.01
C GLN A 75 -5.40 16.21 -4.79
N PHE A 76 -4.96 16.88 -3.72
CA PHE A 76 -3.54 16.99 -3.35
C PHE A 76 -2.66 17.75 -4.36
N GLY A 77 -3.24 18.68 -5.14
CA GLY A 77 -2.55 19.46 -6.15
C GLY A 77 -1.22 20.08 -5.67
N GLY A 78 -0.15 19.85 -6.43
CA GLY A 78 1.19 20.36 -6.15
C GLY A 78 1.96 19.61 -5.05
N LEU A 79 1.40 18.55 -4.45
CA LEU A 79 2.10 17.74 -3.45
C LEU A 79 2.85 16.58 -4.12
N GLU A 80 4.09 16.36 -3.67
CA GLU A 80 4.93 15.24 -4.13
C GLU A 80 5.61 14.50 -2.96
N GLY A 81 6.07 13.28 -3.26
CA GLY A 81 6.85 12.45 -2.35
C GLY A 81 6.22 12.35 -0.96
N ARG A 82 7.00 12.70 0.07
CA ARG A 82 6.56 12.62 1.47
C ARG A 82 5.31 13.46 1.76
N ALA A 83 5.18 14.64 1.16
CA ALA A 83 4.05 15.53 1.41
C ALA A 83 2.75 14.95 0.82
N LEU A 84 2.83 14.39 -0.38
CA LEU A 84 1.73 13.66 -1.00
C LEU A 84 1.33 12.45 -0.15
N LEU A 85 2.31 11.66 0.29
CA LEU A 85 2.04 10.47 1.11
C LEU A 85 1.36 10.82 2.44
N LEU A 86 1.77 11.91 3.09
CA LEU A 86 1.16 12.41 4.31
C LEU A 86 -0.32 12.78 4.11
N ALA A 87 -0.63 13.48 3.02
CA ALA A 87 -1.99 13.85 2.70
C ALA A 87 -2.81 12.62 2.29
N ALA A 88 -2.27 11.73 1.48
CA ALA A 88 -2.95 10.50 1.05
C ALA A 88 -3.29 9.57 2.22
N THR A 89 -2.34 9.37 3.15
CA THR A 89 -2.50 8.43 4.28
C THR A 89 -3.56 8.85 5.29
N SER A 90 -4.03 10.11 5.30
CA SER A 90 -5.22 10.49 6.09
C SER A 90 -6.54 10.07 5.44
N HIS A 91 -6.52 9.74 4.15
CA HIS A 91 -7.71 9.35 3.38
C HIS A 91 -7.68 7.88 2.94
N LEU A 92 -6.52 7.22 3.01
CA LEU A 92 -6.34 5.82 2.64
C LEU A 92 -6.46 4.91 3.87
N LYS A 93 -7.35 3.92 3.80
CA LYS A 93 -7.47 2.84 4.77
C LYS A 93 -6.90 1.54 4.22
N VAL A 94 -6.29 0.75 5.08
CA VAL A 94 -5.97 -0.65 4.78
C VAL A 94 -7.18 -1.49 5.19
N LEU A 95 -7.82 -2.17 4.25
CA LEU A 95 -8.98 -3.03 4.52
C LEU A 95 -8.58 -4.44 4.94
N ALA A 96 -7.58 -4.99 4.26
CA ALA A 96 -7.15 -6.37 4.48
C ALA A 96 -5.66 -6.53 4.20
N THR A 97 -5.06 -7.52 4.84
CA THR A 97 -3.72 -8.01 4.52
C THR A 97 -3.82 -9.51 4.35
N PHE A 98 -3.41 -10.00 3.18
CA PHE A 98 -3.41 -11.41 2.86
C PHE A 98 -1.98 -11.93 2.81
N ASP A 99 -1.81 -13.17 3.22
CA ASP A 99 -0.54 -13.87 3.04
C ASP A 99 -0.26 -13.99 1.55
N GLY A 100 0.95 -13.64 1.13
CA GLY A 100 1.32 -13.74 -0.27
C GLY A 100 1.43 -15.21 -0.62
N ALA A 101 0.59 -15.67 -1.55
CA ALA A 101 0.67 -17.02 -2.07
C ALA A 101 2.10 -17.29 -2.55
N HIS A 102 2.64 -18.44 -2.16
CA HIS A 102 3.78 -19.01 -2.87
C HIS A 102 3.34 -19.20 -4.32
N SER A 103 3.70 -18.28 -5.21
CA SER A 103 4.01 -18.73 -6.55
C SER A 103 5.27 -19.57 -6.37
N PRO A 104 5.27 -20.88 -6.66
CA PRO A 104 6.53 -21.54 -6.91
C PRO A 104 7.18 -20.71 -8.00
N VAL A 105 8.25 -19.99 -7.66
CA VAL A 105 9.19 -19.58 -8.69
C VAL A 105 9.66 -20.92 -9.22
N HIS A 106 9.07 -21.37 -10.33
CA HIS A 106 9.70 -22.37 -11.16
C HIS A 106 11.03 -21.73 -11.49
N SER A 107 12.06 -22.12 -10.76
CA SER A 107 13.42 -21.93 -11.20
C SER A 107 13.50 -22.74 -12.47
N ASP A 108 13.27 -22.08 -13.61
CA ASP A 108 13.68 -22.57 -14.92
C ASP A 108 15.21 -22.62 -14.91
N HIS A 109 15.74 -23.63 -14.23
CA HIS A 109 17.08 -24.13 -14.43
C HIS A 109 16.91 -25.51 -15.07
N PHE A 110 16.81 -25.50 -16.40
CA PHE A 110 17.30 -26.57 -17.25
C PHE A 110 18.83 -26.47 -17.36
#